data_AF-A0A109GCL2-F1
#
_entry.id   AF-A0A109GCL2-F1
#
_cell.length_a   1.000
_cell.length_b   1.000
_cell.length_c   1.000
_cell.angle_alpha   90.00
_cell.angle_beta   90.00
_cell.angle_gamma   90.00
#
_symmetry.space_group_name_H-M   'P 1'
#
loop_
_entity.id
_entity.type
_entity.pdbx_description
1 polymer ?
#
loop_
_entity_poly.entity_id
_entity_poly.type
_entity_poly.pdbx_seq_one_letter_code
_entity_poly.pdbx_strand_id
1 'polypeptide(L)' 'MLRKKQKELSEYKAMYIIKDYFLLFHQVLHENTQELSKILLRLFNLLQRNGRKSHRYEKKTVFDILGVVYEYTTSAHQVA' A
#
# COMPACT_ATOMS: atom_id res chain seq x y z
N MET A 1 -2.81 0.45 32.27
CA MET A 1 -1.46 1.07 32.42
C MET A 1 -0.68 0.87 31.12
N LEU A 2 -0.44 1.93 30.34
CA LEU A 2 0.49 1.87 29.19
C LEU A 2 1.92 1.78 29.74
N ARG A 3 2.56 0.62 29.63
CA ARG A 3 4.00 0.50 29.91
C ARG A 3 4.76 0.96 28.67
N LYS A 4 5.49 2.07 28.78
CA LYS A 4 6.43 2.52 27.76
C LYS A 4 7.55 1.47 27.68
N LYS A 5 7.49 0.56 26.71
CA LYS A 5 8.57 -0.40 26.46
C LYS A 5 9.80 0.42 26.06
N GLN A 6 10.89 0.34 26.82
CA GLN A 6 12.14 0.93 26.39
C GLN A 6 12.57 0.22 25.11
N LYS A 7 12.92 1.00 24.08
CA LYS A 7 13.40 0.45 22.82
C LYS A 7 14.84 -0.01 22.98
N GLU A 8 15.17 -1.13 22.35
CA GLU A 8 16.54 -1.62 22.29
C GLU A 8 17.40 -0.70 21.40
N LEU A 9 18.71 -0.66 21.65
CA LEU A 9 19.64 0.17 20.87
C LEU A 9 19.62 -0.21 19.37
N SER A 10 19.43 -1.48 19.07
CA SER A 10 19.23 -2.03 17.72
C SER A 10 18.01 -1.41 17.02
N GLU A 11 16.91 -1.20 17.74
CA GLU A 11 15.70 -0.59 17.20
C GLU A 11 15.92 0.89 16.88
N TYR A 12 16.62 1.64 17.75
CA TYR A 12 17.00 3.02 17.43
C TYR A 12 17.91 3.09 16.20
N LYS A 13 18.91 2.21 16.12
CA LYS A 13 19.81 2.14 14.96
C LYS A 13 19.04 1.84 13.68
N ALA A 14 18.09 0.92 13.71
CA ALA A 14 17.22 0.62 12.58
C ALA A 14 16.35 1.83 12.20
N MET A 15 15.78 2.55 13.17
CA MET A 15 15.00 3.77 12.90
C MET A 15 15.84 4.85 12.22
N TYR A 16 17.10 5.04 12.63
CA TYR A 16 18.00 5.99 12.00
C TYR A 16 18.38 5.57 10.58
N ILE A 17 18.68 4.29 10.35
CA ILE A 17 18.90 3.76 9.01
C ILE A 17 17.67 4.00 8.13
N ILE A 18 16.47 3.69 8.62
CA ILE A 18 15.24 3.95 7.86
C ILE A 18 15.13 5.46 7.56
N LYS A 19 15.33 6.32 8.55
CA LYS A 19 15.26 7.78 8.38
C LYS A 19 16.24 8.30 7.31
N ASP A 20 17.49 7.86 7.36
CA ASP A 20 18.55 8.37 6.47
C ASP A 20 18.31 7.92 5.02
N TYR A 21 17.91 6.66 4.83
CA TYR A 21 17.68 6.12 3.50
C TYR A 21 16.29 6.49 2.95
N PHE A 22 15.31 6.77 3.79
CA PHE A 22 13.96 7.15 3.35
C PHE A 22 13.96 8.42 2.50
N LEU A 23 14.80 9.41 2.84
CA LEU A 23 14.92 10.64 2.05
C LEU A 23 15.48 10.35 0.64
N LEU A 24 16.50 9.50 0.55
CA LEU A 24 17.09 9.09 -0.73
C LEU A 24 16.08 8.32 -1.58
N PHE A 25 15.33 7.40 -0.96
CA PHE A 25 14.23 6.70 -1.62
C PHE A 25 13.18 7.68 -2.13
N HIS A 26 12.74 8.62 -1.29
CA HIS A 26 11.74 9.62 -1.68
C HIS A 26 12.21 10.47 -2.86
N GLN A 27 13.48 10.90 -2.87
CA GLN A 27 14.04 11.69 -3.97
C GLN A 27 14.06 10.91 -5.29
N VAL A 28 14.55 9.67 -5.28
CA VAL A 28 14.61 8.81 -6.48
C VAL A 28 13.20 8.50 -7.00
N LEU A 29 12.25 8.25 -6.09
CA LEU A 29 10.85 8.06 -6.43
C LEU A 29 10.24 9.34 -7.02
N HIS A 30 10.60 10.51 -6.49
CA HIS A 30 10.13 11.81 -6.97
C HIS A 30 10.68 12.15 -8.36
N GLU A 31 11.96 11.94 -8.63
CA GLU A 31 12.58 12.20 -9.94
C GLU A 31 12.01 11.31 -11.05
N ASN A 32 11.62 10.08 -10.73
CA ASN A 32 11.01 9.14 -11.67
C ASN A 32 9.50 8.97 -11.47
N THR A 33 8.84 9.94 -10.85
CA THR A 33 7.41 9.84 -10.46
C THR A 33 6.52 9.48 -11.63
N GLN A 34 6.80 9.99 -12.83
CA GLN A 34 5.98 9.71 -14.02
C GLN A 34 6.03 8.24 -14.43
N GLU A 35 7.23 7.66 -14.54
CA GLU A 35 7.39 6.24 -14.90
C GLU A 35 6.88 5.32 -13.79
N LEU A 36 7.17 5.67 -12.53
CA LEU A 36 6.65 4.94 -11.39
C LEU A 36 5.11 4.99 -11.35
N SER A 37 4.50 6.15 -11.60
CA SER A 37 3.04 6.30 -11.63
C SER A 37 2.42 5.46 -12.73
N LYS A 38 3.04 5.38 -13.92
CA LYS A 38 2.59 4.50 -15.01
C LYS A 38 2.65 3.02 -14.59
N ILE A 39 3.73 2.59 -13.95
CA ILE A 39 3.90 1.21 -13.46
C ILE A 39 2.86 0.91 -12.39
N LEU A 40 2.68 1.79 -11.39
CA LEU A 40 1.70 1.62 -10.31
C LEU A 40 0.28 1.59 -10.86
N LEU A 41 -0.08 2.45 -11.82
CA LEU A 41 -1.39 2.45 -12.47
C LEU A 41 -1.62 1.16 -13.27
N ARG A 42 -0.61 0.67 -13.99
CA ARG A 42 -0.69 -0.61 -14.71
C ARG A 42 -0.87 -1.78 -13.74
N LEU A 43 -0.12 -1.79 -12.64
CA LEU A 43 -0.23 -2.79 -11.58
C LEU A 43 -1.63 -2.76 -10.95
N PHE A 44 -2.14 -1.57 -10.62
CA PHE A 44 -3.49 -1.38 -10.11
C PHE A 44 -4.55 -1.97 -11.05
N ASN A 45 -4.50 -1.64 -12.34
CA ASN A 45 -5.43 -2.16 -13.34
C ASN A 45 -5.36 -3.69 -13.47
N LEU A 46 -4.17 -4.27 -13.42
CA LEU A 46 -4.00 -5.72 -13.45
C LEU A 46 -4.57 -6.38 -12.19
N LEU A 47 -4.29 -5.81 -11.02
CA LEU A 47 -4.81 -6.30 -9.74
C LEU A 47 -6.33 -6.17 -9.68
N GLN A 48 -6.92 -5.08 -10.18
CA GLN A 48 -8.37 -4.91 -10.22
C GLN A 48 -9.04 -5.93 -11.16
N ARG A 49 -8.46 -6.14 -12.36
CA ARG A 49 -9.00 -7.12 -13.33
C ARG A 49 -8.89 -8.55 -12.83
N ASN A 50 -7.76 -8.91 -12.20
CA ASN A 50 -7.56 -10.25 -11.66
C ASN A 50 -8.20 -10.44 -10.29
N GLY A 51 -8.43 -9.37 -9.54
CA GLY A 51 -9.10 -9.40 -8.25
C GLY A 51 -10.51 -9.97 -8.35
N ARG A 52 -11.27 -9.57 -9.38
CA ARG A 52 -12.59 -10.18 -9.67
C ARG A 52 -12.51 -11.68 -9.94
N LYS A 53 -11.39 -12.17 -10.52
CA LYS A 53 -11.16 -13.61 -10.70
C LYS A 53 -10.81 -14.28 -9.38
N SER A 54 -9.99 -13.65 -8.56
CA SER A 54 -9.66 -14.11 -7.20
C SER A 54 -10.95 -14.30 -6.38
N HIS A 55 -11.86 -13.34 -6.42
CA HIS A 55 -13.17 -13.43 -5.74
C HIS A 55 -14.03 -14.56 -6.29
N ARG A 56 -14.01 -14.81 -7.61
CA ARG A 56 -14.70 -15.98 -8.21
C ARG A 56 -14.22 -17.31 -7.64
N TYR A 57 -12.96 -17.41 -7.24
CA TYR A 57 -12.38 -18.58 -6.57
C TYR A 57 -12.37 -18.45 -5.03
N GLU A 58 -13.15 -17.52 -4.48
CA GLU A 58 -13.27 -17.26 -3.04
C GLU A 58 -11.94 -16.91 -2.35
N LYS A 59 -11.02 -16.26 -3.08
CA LYS A 59 -9.72 -15.81 -2.57
C LYS A 59 -9.71 -14.30 -2.36
N LYS A 60 -9.19 -13.86 -1.20
CA LYS A 60 -8.92 -12.44 -0.90
C LYS A 60 -7.86 -11.87 -1.82
N THR A 61 -8.09 -10.68 -2.32
CA THR A 61 -7.15 -9.87 -3.09
C THR A 61 -6.25 -9.06 -2.17
N VAL A 62 -5.17 -8.50 -2.72
CA VAL A 62 -4.31 -7.56 -1.99
C VAL A 62 -5.09 -6.38 -1.43
N PHE A 63 -6.14 -5.93 -2.13
CA PHE A 63 -6.98 -4.83 -1.66
C PHE A 63 -7.89 -5.23 -0.49
N ASP A 64 -8.35 -6.49 -0.44
CA ASP A 64 -9.11 -7.02 0.70
C ASP A 64 -8.22 -7.21 1.93
N ILE A 65 -6.95 -7.59 1.72
CA ILE A 65 -5.95 -7.74 2.80
C ILE A 65 -5.58 -6.38 3.37
N LEU A 66 -5.38 -5.38 2.50
CA LEU A 66 -5.04 -4.02 2.90
C LEU A 66 -6.26 -3.21 3.39
N GLY A 67 -7.48 -3.76 3.30
CA GLY A 67 -8.71 -3.06 3.69
C GLY A 67 -9.04 -1.84 2.82
N VAL A 68 -8.51 -1.77 1.60
CA VAL A 68 -8.62 -0.61 0.70
C VAL A 68 -9.94 -0.61 -0.10
N VAL A 69 -10.63 -1.75 -0.20
CA VAL A 69 -11.93 -1.82 -0.88
C VAL A 69 -13.06 -1.69 0.13
N TYR A 70 -13.72 -0.52 0.18
CA TYR A 70 -15.19 -0.40 -0.01
C TYR A 70 -15.68 1.07 0.06
N GLU A 71 -15.34 1.89 -0.94
CA GLU A 71 -16.15 3.08 -1.29
C GLU A 71 -16.57 3.09 -2.78
N TYR A 72 -15.88 2.34 -3.65
CA TYR A 72 -16.13 2.38 -5.10
C TYR A 72 -17.40 1.62 -5.54
N THR A 73 -17.85 0.62 -4.78
CA THR A 73 -19.05 -0.18 -5.11
C THR A 73 -20.31 0.31 -4.40
N THR A 74 -20.18 1.01 -3.27
CA THR A 74 -21.32 1.55 -2.51
C THR A 74 -21.93 2.78 -3.20
N SER A 75 -21.11 3.65 -3.81
CA SER A 75 -21.61 4.82 -4.54
C SER A 75 -22.39 4.46 -5.81
N ALA A 76 -22.07 3.34 -6.45
CA ALA A 76 -22.81 2.84 -7.62
C ALA A 76 -24.16 2.21 -7.27
N HIS A 77 -24.39 1.81 -6.01
CA HIS A 77 -25.67 1.23 -5.55
C HIS A 77 -26.63 2.27 -4.98
N GLN A 78 -26.20 3.53 -4.78
CA GLN A 78 -27.07 4.61 -4.28
C GLN A 78 -27.74 5.42 -5.41
N VAL A 79 -27.55 5.05 -6.68
CA VAL A 79 -28.14 5.71 -7.86
C VAL A 79 -28.99 4.73 -8.69
N ALA A 80 -29.62 3.74 -8.04
CA ALA A 80 -30.59 2.84 -8.66
C ALA A 80 -31.94 2.93 -7.94
#